data_AF-A0A831QHS8-F1
#
_entry.id   AF-A0A831QHS8-F1
#
_cell.length_a   1.000
_cell.length_b   1.000
_cell.length_c   1.000
_cell.angle_alpha   90.00
_cell.angle_beta   90.00
_cell.angle_gamma   90.00
#
_symmetry.space_group_name_H-M   'P 1'
#
loop_
_entity.id
_entity.type
_entity.pdbx_description
1 polymer ?
#
loop_
_entity_poly.entity_id
_entity_poly.type
_entity_poly.pdbx_seq_one_letter_code
_entity_poly.pdbx_strand_id
1 'polypeptide(L)'
;MSGAMTVPSSLPLSGGLAAAGLACFSLLQYRWSRIHKPVPTYSFYFSKIDKNDHSAVILLLIGLLNVFYFAQFGLYEIFSRVTTDWRPSLQSGQSLTINLSAIVLMFIALQEKDKEIIVVAAAVALIGMTKVFVFDMFSIKGVPLVLSVFSSGAVAAVGSVITGRWQKKETT
;
A
#
# COMPACT_ATOMS: atom_id res chain seq x y z
N MET A 1 -1.03 -9.02 22.80
CA MET A 1 -2.13 -8.16 23.28
C MET A 1 -2.36 -7.08 22.23
N SER A 2 -3.26 -7.31 21.28
CA SER A 2 -3.63 -6.30 20.28
C SER A 2 -4.93 -5.65 20.74
N GLY A 3 -4.89 -4.34 20.97
CA GLY A 3 -6.05 -3.51 21.25
C GLY A 3 -7.00 -3.55 20.05
N ALA A 4 -7.88 -4.53 20.03
CA ALA A 4 -9.10 -4.46 19.25
C ALA A 4 -9.92 -3.34 19.90
N MET A 5 -10.02 -2.19 19.22
CA MET A 5 -11.13 -1.29 19.46
C MET A 5 -12.40 -2.04 19.05
N THR A 6 -12.94 -2.84 19.97
CA THR A 6 -14.28 -3.40 19.88
C THR A 6 -15.27 -2.31 20.26
N VAL A 7 -15.41 -1.31 19.40
CA VAL A 7 -16.68 -0.58 19.35
C VAL A 7 -17.54 -1.39 18.38
N PRO A 8 -18.66 -1.98 18.82
CA PRO A 8 -19.59 -2.60 17.90
C PRO A 8 -20.26 -1.47 17.12
N SER A 9 -19.63 -1.01 16.03
CA SER A 9 -20.27 -0.08 15.12
C SER A 9 -21.28 -0.87 14.31
N SER A 10 -22.54 -0.65 14.63
CA SER A 10 -23.70 -1.07 13.84
C SER A 10 -23.63 -0.40 12.47
N LEU A 11 -22.82 -0.97 11.56
CA LEU A 11 -22.77 -0.87 10.09
C LEU A 11 -21.31 -1.00 9.61
N PRO A 12 -20.75 -2.23 9.55
CA PRO A 12 -19.47 -2.52 8.91
C PRO A 12 -19.25 -1.81 7.55
N LEU A 13 -20.35 -1.66 6.79
CA LEU A 13 -20.38 -0.97 5.50
C LEU A 13 -20.01 0.53 5.60
N SER A 14 -20.40 1.22 6.67
CA SER A 14 -20.15 2.65 6.84
C SER A 14 -18.66 2.98 6.98
N GLY A 15 -17.92 2.16 7.74
CA GLY A 15 -16.47 2.26 7.87
C GLY A 15 -15.76 1.96 6.55
N GLY A 16 -16.23 0.95 5.81
CA GLY A 16 -15.74 0.66 4.47
C GLY A 16 -15.94 1.84 3.50
N LEU A 17 -17.15 2.41 3.47
CA LEU A 17 -17.46 3.57 2.63
C LEU A 17 -16.64 4.80 3.01
N ALA A 18 -16.44 5.05 4.31
CA ALA A 18 -15.58 6.14 4.78
C ALA A 18 -14.13 5.95 4.33
N ALA A 19 -13.57 4.74 4.49
CA ALA A 19 -12.22 4.41 4.01
C ALA A 19 -12.11 4.57 2.48
N ALA A 20 -13.12 4.13 1.72
CA ALA A 20 -13.15 4.31 0.26
C ALA A 20 -13.21 5.79 -0.14
N GLY A 21 -14.02 6.60 0.54
CA GLY A 21 -14.13 8.03 0.32
C GLY A 21 -12.80 8.76 0.61
N LEU A 22 -12.18 8.47 1.76
CA LEU A 22 -10.89 9.02 2.13
C LEU A 22 -9.77 8.59 1.18
N ALA A 23 -9.77 7.32 0.76
CA ALA A 23 -8.84 6.83 -0.25
C ALA A 23 -8.98 7.59 -1.58
N CYS A 24 -10.21 7.73 -2.08
CA CYS A 24 -10.48 8.44 -3.33
C CYS A 24 -10.05 9.91 -3.23
N PHE A 25 -10.45 10.59 -2.17
CA PHE A 25 -10.10 12.00 -1.96
C PHE A 25 -8.58 12.19 -1.86
N SER A 26 -7.88 11.35 -1.09
CA SER A 26 -6.43 11.43 -0.93
C SER A 26 -5.68 11.17 -2.25
N LEU A 27 -6.14 10.22 -3.06
CA LEU A 27 -5.55 9.92 -4.36
C LEU A 27 -5.82 11.03 -5.38
N LEU A 28 -7.04 11.58 -5.40
CA LEU A 28 -7.36 12.74 -6.25
C LEU A 28 -6.53 13.96 -5.87
N GLN A 29 -6.39 14.22 -4.57
CA GLN A 29 -5.55 15.31 -4.07
C GLN A 29 -4.08 15.09 -4.43
N TYR A 30 -3.57 13.88 -4.27
CA TYR A 30 -2.21 13.52 -4.71
C TYR A 30 -2.01 13.82 -6.20
N ARG A 31 -2.93 13.36 -7.06
CA ARG A 31 -2.86 13.63 -8.50
C ARG A 31 -2.95 15.12 -8.80
N TRP A 32 -3.81 15.85 -8.10
CA TRP A 32 -3.94 17.29 -8.25
C TRP A 32 -2.63 18.01 -7.89
N SER A 33 -2.00 17.64 -6.78
CA SER A 33 -0.70 18.18 -6.35
C SER A 33 0.41 17.91 -7.35
N ARG A 34 0.42 16.72 -8.00
CA ARG A 34 1.41 16.40 -9.04
C ARG A 34 1.23 17.19 -10.32
N ILE A 35 -0.01 17.56 -10.68
CA ILE A 35 -0.32 18.41 -11.83
C ILE A 35 -0.03 19.88 -11.52
N HIS A 36 -0.42 20.35 -10.34
CA HIS A 36 -0.28 21.75 -9.91
C HIS A 36 0.79 21.90 -8.85
N LYS A 37 2.05 21.78 -9.28
CA LYS A 37 3.20 21.91 -8.37
C LYS A 37 3.21 23.30 -7.71
N PRO A 38 3.36 23.40 -6.38
CA PRO A 38 3.41 24.68 -5.69
C PRO A 38 4.68 25.45 -6.08
N VAL A 39 4.53 26.75 -6.36
CA VAL A 39 5.67 27.62 -6.66
C VAL A 39 6.32 28.06 -5.34
N PRO A 40 7.60 27.71 -5.06
CA PRO A 40 8.22 27.93 -3.75
C PRO A 40 8.26 29.41 -3.33
N THR A 41 8.27 30.33 -4.29
CA THR A 41 8.47 31.77 -4.07
C THR A 41 7.34 32.45 -3.30
N TYR A 42 6.11 31.90 -3.35
CA TYR A 42 4.92 32.55 -2.80
C TYR A 42 4.47 31.98 -1.45
N SER A 43 5.12 30.95 -0.92
CA SER A 43 4.73 30.29 0.33
C SER A 43 5.93 30.03 1.23
N PHE A 44 5.84 30.44 2.50
CA PHE A 44 6.86 30.14 3.52
C PHE A 44 7.06 28.62 3.70
N TYR A 45 5.99 27.84 3.64
CA TYR A 45 6.05 26.40 3.82
C TYR A 45 6.86 25.73 2.70
N PHE A 46 6.55 26.03 1.43
CA PHE A 46 7.25 25.44 0.28
C PHE A 46 8.62 26.08 -0.01
N SER A 47 8.93 27.26 0.54
CA SER A 47 10.28 27.84 0.42
C SER A 47 11.25 27.30 1.47
N LYS A 48 10.78 27.03 2.70
CA LYS A 48 11.64 26.75 3.86
C LYS A 48 11.50 25.34 4.44
N ILE A 49 10.32 24.73 4.36
CA ILE A 49 10.00 23.46 5.01
C ILE A 49 9.94 22.33 3.98
N ASP A 50 9.21 22.51 2.89
CA ASP A 50 9.01 21.49 1.87
C ASP A 50 9.39 21.99 0.47
N LYS A 51 10.69 22.19 0.24
CA LYS A 51 11.22 22.77 -0.99
C LYS A 51 11.07 21.87 -2.23
N ASN A 52 10.96 20.56 -2.01
CA ASN A 52 10.90 19.55 -3.06
C ASN A 52 9.52 18.92 -3.22
N ASP A 53 8.49 19.42 -2.51
CA ASP A 53 7.11 18.88 -2.56
C ASP A 53 7.03 17.39 -2.15
N HIS A 54 7.80 17.02 -1.11
CA HIS A 54 7.80 15.69 -0.50
C HIS A 54 6.51 15.42 0.27
N SER A 55 5.81 16.47 0.73
CA SER A 55 4.53 16.31 1.45
C SER A 55 3.44 15.68 0.61
N ALA A 56 3.51 15.77 -0.74
CA ALA A 56 2.59 15.07 -1.61
C ALA A 56 2.61 13.54 -1.41
N VAL A 57 3.78 12.95 -1.11
CA VAL A 57 3.91 11.50 -0.88
C VAL A 57 3.15 11.05 0.38
N ILE A 58 2.97 11.95 1.35
CA ILE A 58 2.14 11.67 2.54
C ILE A 58 0.69 11.45 2.13
N LEU A 59 0.16 12.22 1.17
CA LEU A 59 -1.20 12.01 0.64
C LEU A 59 -1.32 10.66 -0.09
N LEU A 60 -0.27 10.24 -0.79
CA LEU A 60 -0.24 8.91 -1.41
C LEU A 60 -0.27 7.80 -0.35
N LEU A 61 0.52 7.92 0.72
CA LEU A 61 0.56 6.97 1.82
C LEU A 61 -0.76 6.89 2.59
N ILE A 62 -1.38 8.03 2.87
CA ILE A 62 -2.71 8.08 3.50
C ILE A 62 -3.74 7.41 2.59
N GLY A 63 -3.72 7.70 1.29
CA GLY A 63 -4.61 7.05 0.32
C GLY A 63 -4.43 5.53 0.33
N LEU A 64 -3.18 5.06 0.28
CA LEU A 64 -2.85 3.64 0.25
C LEU A 64 -3.28 2.91 1.54
N LEU A 65 -3.09 3.55 2.69
CA LEU A 65 -3.50 3.03 3.99
C LEU A 65 -5.03 2.91 4.08
N ASN A 66 -5.77 3.88 3.55
CA ASN A 66 -7.23 3.80 3.45
C ASN A 66 -7.70 2.71 2.47
N VAL A 67 -7.03 2.56 1.30
CA VAL A 67 -7.29 1.45 0.38
C VAL A 67 -7.04 0.11 1.05
N PHE A 68 -5.97 -0.02 1.84
CA PHE A 68 -5.69 -1.23 2.59
C PHE A 68 -6.83 -1.57 3.55
N TYR A 69 -7.28 -0.62 4.37
CA TYR A 69 -8.41 -0.85 5.29
C TYR A 69 -9.71 -1.19 4.56
N PHE A 70 -9.97 -0.54 3.44
CA PHE A 70 -11.13 -0.87 2.60
C PHE A 70 -11.05 -2.29 2.04
N ALA A 71 -9.88 -2.71 1.53
CA ALA A 71 -9.65 -4.07 1.05
C ALA A 71 -9.78 -5.10 2.18
N GLN A 72 -9.33 -4.77 3.40
CA GLN A 72 -9.53 -5.63 4.57
C GLN A 72 -10.99 -5.89 4.88
N PHE A 73 -11.79 -4.84 4.80
CA PHE A 73 -13.23 -4.95 4.98
C PHE A 73 -13.85 -5.90 3.93
N GLY A 74 -13.51 -5.71 2.66
CA GLY A 74 -13.98 -6.57 1.57
C GLY A 74 -13.57 -8.03 1.73
N LEU A 75 -12.31 -8.29 2.09
CA LEU A 75 -11.81 -9.65 2.33
C LEU A 75 -12.52 -10.33 3.50
N TYR A 76 -12.78 -9.60 4.58
CA TYR A 76 -13.55 -10.11 5.72
C TYR A 76 -14.98 -10.50 5.33
N GLU A 77 -15.68 -9.63 4.59
CA GLU A 77 -17.03 -9.91 4.09
C GLU A 77 -17.06 -11.13 3.16
N ILE A 78 -16.06 -11.32 2.30
CA ILE A 78 -15.97 -12.48 1.42
C ILE A 78 -15.71 -13.75 2.22
N PHE A 79 -14.68 -13.77 3.08
CA PHE A 79 -14.28 -14.99 3.78
C PHE A 79 -15.26 -15.40 4.88
N SER A 80 -15.94 -14.46 5.53
CA SER A 80 -17.00 -14.77 6.50
C SER A 80 -18.19 -15.48 5.86
N ARG A 81 -18.42 -15.32 4.54
CA ARG A 81 -19.51 -15.98 3.81
C ARG A 81 -19.09 -17.31 3.19
N VAL A 82 -17.81 -17.49 2.88
CA VAL A 82 -17.31 -18.64 2.11
C VAL A 82 -16.63 -19.70 2.99
N THR A 83 -15.98 -19.30 4.08
CA THR A 83 -15.12 -20.20 4.88
C THR A 83 -15.54 -20.27 6.34
N THR A 84 -15.61 -21.48 6.89
CA THR A 84 -15.90 -21.72 8.31
C THR A 84 -14.77 -21.26 9.24
N ASP A 85 -13.52 -21.34 8.77
CA ASP A 85 -12.33 -20.80 9.44
C ASP A 85 -11.69 -19.69 8.59
N TRP A 86 -12.12 -18.45 8.83
CA TRP A 86 -11.78 -17.27 8.04
C TRP A 86 -10.45 -16.62 8.44
N ARG A 87 -9.91 -16.95 9.62
CA ARG A 87 -8.74 -16.24 10.19
C ARG A 87 -7.45 -16.43 9.38
N PRO A 88 -7.07 -17.66 8.97
CA PRO A 88 -5.84 -17.87 8.21
C PRO A 88 -5.94 -17.26 6.79
N SER A 89 -7.13 -17.35 6.18
CA SER A 89 -7.43 -16.76 4.87
C SER A 89 -7.36 -15.24 4.89
N LEU A 90 -7.86 -14.60 5.94
CA LEU A 90 -7.79 -13.15 6.11
C LEU A 90 -6.35 -12.67 6.34
N GLN A 91 -5.56 -13.39 7.14
CA GLN A 91 -4.15 -13.05 7.38
C GLN A 91 -3.33 -13.09 6.09
N SER A 92 -3.49 -14.14 5.28
CA SER A 92 -2.86 -14.24 3.96
C SER A 92 -3.36 -13.16 3.01
N GLY A 93 -4.68 -12.88 3.00
CA GLY A 93 -5.27 -11.82 2.18
C GLY A 93 -4.72 -10.42 2.50
N GLN A 94 -4.41 -10.14 3.77
CA GLN A 94 -3.71 -8.91 4.15
C GLN A 94 -2.32 -8.82 3.53
N SER A 95 -1.55 -9.89 3.60
CA SER A 95 -0.20 -9.95 3.04
C SER A 95 -0.22 -9.77 1.52
N LEU A 96 -1.17 -10.44 0.85
CA LEU A 96 -1.42 -10.27 -0.58
C LEU A 96 -1.75 -8.80 -0.94
N THR A 97 -2.59 -8.15 -0.12
CA THR A 97 -2.97 -6.74 -0.33
C THR A 97 -1.76 -5.82 -0.21
N ILE A 98 -0.90 -6.01 0.81
CA ILE A 98 0.31 -5.19 0.99
C ILE A 98 1.26 -5.36 -0.20
N ASN A 99 1.48 -6.60 -0.63
CA ASN A 99 2.34 -6.90 -1.77
C ASN A 99 1.81 -6.30 -3.09
N LEU A 100 0.50 -6.38 -3.31
CA LEU A 100 -0.14 -5.77 -4.48
C LEU A 100 -0.03 -4.24 -4.45
N SER A 101 -0.22 -3.63 -3.28
CA SER A 101 0.02 -2.20 -3.06
C SER A 101 1.46 -1.80 -3.38
N ALA A 102 2.45 -2.60 -2.96
CA ALA A 102 3.85 -2.35 -3.29
C ALA A 102 4.10 -2.39 -4.81
N ILE A 103 3.55 -3.38 -5.51
CA ILE A 103 3.66 -3.49 -6.98
C ILE A 103 3.06 -2.27 -7.67
N VAL A 104 1.87 -1.82 -7.25
CA VAL A 104 1.21 -0.63 -7.79
C VAL A 104 2.07 0.61 -7.57
N LEU A 105 2.62 0.79 -6.36
CA LEU A 105 3.52 1.90 -6.06
C LEU A 105 4.77 1.86 -6.94
N MET A 106 5.41 0.69 -7.11
CA MET A 106 6.60 0.58 -7.96
C MET A 106 6.27 0.92 -9.42
N PHE A 107 5.08 0.55 -9.91
CA PHE A 107 4.62 0.91 -11.24
C PHE A 107 4.35 2.42 -11.40
N ILE A 108 3.71 3.05 -10.42
CA ILE A 108 3.52 4.52 -10.40
C ILE A 108 4.89 5.22 -10.37
N ALA A 109 5.81 4.73 -9.55
CA ALA A 109 7.15 5.29 -9.43
C ALA A 109 7.94 5.22 -10.74
N LEU A 110 7.76 4.15 -11.52
CA LEU A 110 8.32 4.04 -12.87
C LEU A 110 7.74 5.08 -13.82
N GLN A 111 6.43 5.35 -13.75
CA GLN A 111 5.77 6.33 -14.62
C GLN A 111 6.22 7.76 -14.28
N GLU A 112 6.20 8.10 -12.99
CA GLU A 112 6.56 9.44 -12.51
C GLU A 112 8.08 9.68 -12.50
N LYS A 113 8.89 8.60 -12.58
CA LYS A 113 10.37 8.63 -12.54
C LYS A 113 10.92 9.33 -11.30
N ASP A 114 10.16 9.27 -10.21
CA ASP A 114 10.51 9.90 -8.94
C ASP A 114 11.23 8.91 -8.01
N LYS A 115 12.42 9.31 -7.54
CA LYS A 115 13.24 8.53 -6.60
C LYS A 115 12.56 8.36 -5.25
N GLU A 116 11.75 9.32 -4.83
CA GLU A 116 11.04 9.26 -3.56
C GLU A 116 9.99 8.14 -3.56
N ILE A 117 9.18 8.06 -4.62
CA ILE A 117 8.13 7.04 -4.73
C ILE A 117 8.75 5.64 -4.82
N ILE A 118 9.93 5.49 -5.44
CA ILE A 118 10.65 4.22 -5.45
C ILE A 118 11.12 3.81 -4.05
N VAL A 119 11.67 4.74 -3.27
CA VAL A 119 12.08 4.45 -1.88
C VAL A 119 10.88 4.03 -1.05
N VAL A 120 9.74 4.73 -1.19
CA VAL A 120 8.50 4.37 -0.51
C VAL A 120 7.99 3.00 -0.95
N ALA A 121 7.97 2.73 -2.26
CA ALA A 121 7.54 1.44 -2.79
C ALA A 121 8.41 0.27 -2.28
N ALA A 122 9.73 0.49 -2.21
CA ALA A 122 10.68 -0.47 -1.67
C ALA A 122 10.46 -0.71 -0.16
N ALA A 123 10.21 0.35 0.62
CA ALA A 123 9.89 0.22 2.04
C ALA A 123 8.60 -0.58 2.27
N VAL A 124 7.53 -0.28 1.50
CA VAL A 124 6.26 -1.03 1.58
C VAL A 124 6.45 -2.50 1.18
N ALA A 125 7.23 -2.77 0.14
CA ALA A 125 7.58 -4.14 -0.27
C ALA A 125 8.32 -4.90 0.83
N LEU A 126 9.30 -4.27 1.48
CA LEU A 126 10.04 -4.88 2.59
C LEU A 126 9.14 -5.20 3.78
N ILE A 127 8.20 -4.31 4.11
CA ILE A 127 7.20 -4.56 5.17
C ILE A 127 6.32 -5.76 4.79
N GLY A 128 5.83 -5.82 3.55
CA GLY A 128 5.03 -6.94 3.03
C GLY A 128 5.77 -8.27 3.11
N MET A 129 6.99 -8.32 2.58
CA MET A 129 7.84 -9.51 2.65
C MET A 129 8.13 -9.94 4.08
N THR A 130 8.55 -9.01 4.94
CA THR A 130 8.80 -9.31 6.37
C THR A 130 7.55 -9.89 7.01
N LYS A 131 6.37 -9.35 6.69
CA LYS A 131 5.12 -9.86 7.23
C LYS A 131 4.86 -11.30 6.80
N VAL A 132 5.02 -11.59 5.51
CA VAL A 132 4.81 -12.94 4.95
C VAL A 132 5.77 -13.94 5.59
N PHE A 133 7.05 -13.60 5.69
CA PHE A 133 8.06 -14.51 6.23
C PHE A 133 7.93 -14.70 7.75
N VAL A 134 7.62 -13.65 8.52
CA VAL A 134 7.61 -13.72 9.99
C VAL A 134 6.26 -14.12 10.56
N PHE A 135 5.15 -13.69 9.96
CA PHE A 135 3.81 -13.98 10.47
C PHE A 135 3.17 -15.13 9.73
N ASP A 136 3.18 -15.12 8.39
CA ASP A 136 2.42 -16.11 7.63
C ASP A 136 3.09 -17.49 7.68
N MET A 137 4.42 -17.59 7.57
CA MET A 137 5.12 -18.89 7.68
C MET A 137 4.94 -19.57 9.04
N PHE A 138 4.81 -18.80 10.13
CA PHE A 138 4.69 -19.35 11.48
C PHE A 138 3.23 -19.52 11.94
N SER A 139 2.29 -18.77 11.36
CA SER A 139 0.88 -18.77 11.79
C SER A 139 -0.09 -19.48 10.84
N ILE A 140 0.25 -19.62 9.56
CA ILE A 140 -0.69 -20.06 8.51
C ILE A 140 -0.19 -21.36 7.87
N LYS A 141 -1.11 -22.27 7.54
CA LYS A 141 -0.82 -23.53 6.85
C LYS A 141 -1.69 -23.71 5.62
N GLY A 142 -1.20 -24.47 4.64
CA GLY A 142 -1.96 -24.83 3.44
C GLY A 142 -2.00 -23.75 2.35
N VAL A 143 -3.08 -23.70 1.59
CA VAL A 143 -3.23 -22.84 0.40
C VAL A 143 -2.98 -21.34 0.66
N PRO A 144 -3.47 -20.73 1.77
CA PRO A 144 -3.23 -19.31 2.02
C PRO A 144 -1.74 -18.97 2.22
N LEU A 145 -0.94 -19.91 2.73
CA LEU A 145 0.51 -19.72 2.85
C LEU A 145 1.18 -19.64 1.48
N VAL A 146 0.83 -20.54 0.57
CA VAL A 146 1.40 -20.59 -0.79
C VAL A 146 1.12 -19.29 -1.53
N LEU A 147 -0.11 -18.77 -1.44
CA LEU A 147 -0.51 -17.51 -2.08
C LEU A 147 0.30 -16.31 -1.54
N SER A 148 0.55 -16.27 -0.24
CA SER A 148 1.31 -15.17 0.39
C SER A 148 2.79 -15.18 -0.02
N VAL A 149 3.41 -16.36 -0.01
CA VAL A 149 4.80 -16.54 -0.46
C VAL A 149 4.94 -16.26 -1.95
N PHE A 150 4.03 -16.78 -2.77
CA PHE A 150 4.01 -16.51 -4.21
C PHE A 150 3.89 -15.02 -4.51
N SER A 151 2.99 -14.32 -3.82
CA SER A 151 2.83 -12.87 -3.96
C SER A 151 4.11 -12.11 -3.60
N SER A 152 4.82 -12.54 -2.56
CA SER A 152 6.11 -11.93 -2.18
C SER A 152 7.18 -12.16 -3.24
N GLY A 153 7.22 -13.35 -3.85
CA GLY A 153 8.07 -13.64 -5.00
C GLY A 153 7.75 -12.75 -6.21
N ALA A 154 6.46 -12.50 -6.48
CA ALA A 154 6.05 -11.58 -7.53
C ALA A 154 6.54 -10.14 -7.27
N VAL A 155 6.45 -9.66 -6.02
CA VAL A 155 7.01 -8.34 -5.63
C VAL A 155 8.52 -8.30 -5.89
N ALA A 156 9.26 -9.34 -5.50
CA ALA A 156 10.70 -9.41 -5.75
C ALA A 156 11.05 -9.35 -7.25
N ALA A 157 10.31 -10.11 -8.07
CA ALA A 157 10.51 -10.15 -9.51
C ALA A 157 10.22 -8.78 -10.16
N VAL A 158 9.10 -8.15 -9.79
CA VAL A 158 8.75 -6.80 -10.26
C VAL A 158 9.82 -5.79 -9.83
N GLY A 159 10.24 -5.82 -8.56
CA GLY A 159 11.32 -4.97 -8.05
C GLY A 159 12.61 -5.12 -8.86
N SER A 160 13.04 -6.35 -9.12
CA SER A 160 14.23 -6.64 -9.93
C SER A 160 14.14 -6.07 -11.35
N VAL A 161 13.00 -6.20 -12.01
CA VAL A 161 12.78 -5.65 -13.36
C VAL A 161 12.88 -4.13 -13.33
N ILE A 162 12.28 -3.50 -12.33
CA ILE A 162 12.22 -2.05 -12.18
C ILE A 162 13.62 -1.48 -11.93
N THR A 163 14.37 -2.06 -11.00
CA THR A 163 15.76 -1.70 -10.73
C THR A 163 16.63 -1.87 -11.97
N GLY A 164 16.50 -2.99 -12.70
CA GLY A 164 17.24 -3.22 -13.94
C GLY A 164 16.95 -2.18 -15.03
N ARG A 165 15.69 -1.76 -15.18
CA ARG A 165 15.31 -0.70 -16.14
C ARG A 165 15.84 0.67 -15.73
N TRP A 166 15.96 0.94 -14.44
CA TRP A 166 16.54 2.17 -13.91
C TRP A 166 18.05 2.24 -14.08
N GLN A 167 18.77 1.18 -13.73
CA GLN A 167 20.23 1.10 -13.90
C GLN A 167 20.65 1.30 -15.35
N LYS A 168 19.94 0.67 -16.30
CA LYS A 168 20.21 0.82 -17.74
C LYS A 168 20.10 2.28 -18.21
N LYS A 169 19.22 3.07 -17.58
CA LYS A 169 18.97 4.46 -17.94
C LYS A 169 20.00 5.42 -17.34
N GLU A 170 20.65 5.07 -16.23
CA GLU A 170 21.75 5.86 -15.66
C GLU A 170 23.08 5.66 -16.41
N THR A 171 23.22 4.56 -17.15
CA THR A 171 24.41 4.23 -17.97
C THR A 171 24.34 4.72 -19.43
N THR A 172 23.26 5.37 -19.86
CA THR A 172 23.09 6.01 -21.18
C THR A 172 22.94 7.51 -21.01
#